data_AF-A0A533X2K6-F1
#
_entry.id   AF-A0A533X2K6-F1
#
_cell.length_a   1.000
_cell.length_b   1.000
_cell.length_c   1.000
_cell.angle_alpha   90.00
_cell.angle_beta   90.00
_cell.angle_gamma   90.00
#
_symmetry.space_group_name_H-M   'P 1'
#
loop_
_entity.id
_entity.type
_entity.pdbx_description
1 polymer ?
#
loop_
_entity_poly.entity_id
_entity_poly.type
_entity_poly.pdbx_seq_one_letter_code
_entity_poly.pdbx_strand_id
1 'polypeptide(L)'
;MYLSPEQERTLSGERGEAKELAMTILAKVGEALGADSLVPIKSAHVLAHYSSLHEAGIEVLEKFSSTGGRFAVPTTVDPASVDLENWKSFGIPEEYAEKQFRLCAAFARLGGIPCWSCAQYQVCKPPVWTSLAR
;
A
#
# COMPACT_ATOMS: atom_id res chain seq x y z
N MET A 1 -22.02 3.12 7.91
CA MET A 1 -20.77 3.84 7.66
C MET A 1 -21.05 5.25 7.17
N TYR A 2 -20.59 6.24 7.91
CA TYR A 2 -20.65 7.66 7.59
C TYR A 2 -19.34 8.09 6.93
N LEU A 3 -19.45 8.76 5.79
CA LEU A 3 -18.33 9.37 5.07
C LEU A 3 -18.43 10.90 5.21
N SER A 4 -17.28 11.55 5.42
CA SER A 4 -17.20 13.01 5.34
C SER A 4 -17.39 13.51 3.91
N PRO A 5 -17.74 14.79 3.69
CA PRO A 5 -17.89 15.36 2.34
C PRO A 5 -16.65 15.22 1.46
N GLU A 6 -15.45 15.15 2.04
CA GLU A 6 -14.23 14.87 1.27
C GLU A 6 -14.12 13.40 0.85
N GLN A 7 -14.50 12.49 1.73
CA GLN A 7 -14.51 11.05 1.42
C GLN A 7 -15.59 10.72 0.38
N GLU A 8 -16.76 11.35 0.45
CA GLU A 8 -17.81 11.22 -0.57
C GLU A 8 -17.35 11.73 -1.94
N ARG A 9 -16.71 12.90 -2.02
CA ARG A 9 -16.10 13.40 -3.26
C ARG A 9 -14.97 12.51 -3.78
N THR A 10 -14.25 11.84 -2.88
CA THR A 10 -13.24 10.87 -3.28
C THR A 10 -13.89 9.62 -3.87
N LEU A 11 -14.99 9.16 -3.25
CA LEU A 11 -15.77 8.01 -3.70
C LEU A 11 -16.49 8.28 -5.04
N SER A 12 -16.87 9.53 -5.34
CA SER A 12 -17.47 9.92 -6.63
C SER A 12 -16.48 10.04 -7.79
N GLY A 13 -15.18 9.82 -7.54
CA GLY A 13 -14.14 9.90 -8.57
C GLY A 13 -13.50 11.28 -8.77
N GLU A 14 -13.95 12.32 -8.06
CA GLU A 14 -13.43 13.70 -8.24
C GLU A 14 -11.94 13.85 -7.89
N ARG A 15 -11.37 12.87 -7.16
CA ARG A 15 -9.96 12.85 -6.77
C ARG A 15 -9.10 11.89 -7.59
N GLY A 16 -9.64 11.35 -8.69
CA GLY A 16 -8.97 10.45 -9.61
C GLY A 16 -9.19 8.95 -9.30
N GLU A 17 -9.02 8.14 -10.34
CA GLU A 17 -9.39 6.72 -10.37
C GLU A 17 -8.74 5.89 -9.24
N ALA A 18 -7.45 6.11 -8.96
CA ALA A 18 -6.77 5.40 -7.89
C ALA A 18 -7.41 5.64 -6.51
N LYS A 19 -7.80 6.89 -6.23
CA LYS A 19 -8.41 7.25 -4.94
C LYS A 19 -9.86 6.80 -4.86
N GLU A 20 -10.59 6.83 -5.98
CA GLU A 20 -11.94 6.29 -6.08
C GLU A 20 -11.96 4.80 -5.74
N LEU A 21 -11.07 4.01 -6.36
CA LEU A 21 -10.95 2.58 -6.09
C LEU A 21 -10.58 2.32 -4.63
N ALA A 22 -9.61 3.06 -4.08
CA ALA A 22 -9.20 2.92 -2.68
C ALA A 22 -10.36 3.25 -1.71
N MET A 23 -11.09 4.34 -1.96
CA MET A 23 -12.24 4.74 -1.13
C MET A 23 -13.39 3.75 -1.26
N THR A 24 -13.63 3.21 -2.46
CA THR A 24 -14.63 2.16 -2.70
C THR A 24 -14.33 0.92 -1.87
N ILE A 25 -13.06 0.47 -1.84
CA ILE A 25 -12.64 -0.67 -1.01
C ILE A 25 -12.87 -0.36 0.47
N LEU A 26 -12.43 0.80 0.95
CA LEU A 26 -12.60 1.21 2.34
C LEU A 26 -14.08 1.29 2.75
N ALA A 27 -14.93 1.86 1.89
CA ALA A 27 -16.37 1.97 2.11
C ALA A 27 -17.02 0.59 2.23
N LYS A 28 -16.77 -0.30 1.28
CA LYS A 28 -17.33 -1.66 1.28
C LYS A 28 -16.85 -2.50 2.47
N VAL A 29 -15.56 -2.41 2.83
CA VAL A 29 -15.02 -3.10 4.00
C VAL A 29 -15.63 -2.54 5.28
N GLY A 30 -15.74 -1.21 5.41
CA GLY A 30 -16.36 -0.58 6.57
C GLY A 30 -17.83 -0.95 6.72
N GLU A 31 -18.61 -0.96 5.64
CA GLU A 31 -20.00 -1.42 5.64
C GLU A 31 -20.12 -2.88 6.07
N ALA A 32 -19.30 -3.77 5.51
CA ALA A 32 -19.30 -5.20 5.84
C ALA A 32 -18.95 -5.46 7.32
N LEU A 33 -18.10 -4.62 7.90
CA LEU A 33 -17.71 -4.71 9.31
C LEU A 33 -18.66 -3.95 10.26
N GLY A 34 -19.70 -3.28 9.75
CA GLY A 34 -20.59 -2.46 10.56
C GLY A 34 -19.91 -1.22 11.16
N ALA A 35 -18.87 -0.70 10.51
CA ALA A 35 -18.13 0.45 10.98
C ALA A 35 -18.95 1.75 10.86
N ASP A 36 -18.91 2.56 11.91
CA ASP A 36 -19.58 3.86 11.93
C ASP A 36 -18.86 4.89 11.06
N SER A 37 -17.52 4.94 11.07
CA SER A 37 -16.73 5.90 10.29
C SER A 37 -15.29 5.42 10.09
N LEU A 38 -14.56 6.07 9.16
CA LEU A 38 -13.12 5.84 8.96
C LEU A 38 -12.29 6.64 9.97
N VAL A 39 -11.23 6.02 10.49
CA VAL A 39 -10.27 6.67 11.39
C VAL A 39 -9.06 7.19 10.61
N PRO A 40 -8.71 8.49 10.71
CA PRO A 40 -7.51 9.01 10.03
C PRO A 40 -6.24 8.47 10.67
N ILE A 41 -5.30 8.04 9.83
CA ILE A 41 -3.96 7.59 10.24
C ILE A 41 -2.90 8.62 9.86
N LYS A 42 -1.75 8.60 10.54
CA LYS A 42 -0.59 9.49 10.24
C LYS A 42 0.55 8.81 9.48
N SER A 43 0.59 7.48 9.48
CA SER A 43 1.59 6.64 8.83
C SER A 43 1.07 5.22 8.71
N ALA A 44 1.63 4.44 7.79
CA ALA A 44 1.33 3.01 7.65
C ALA A 44 2.62 2.18 7.53
N HIS A 45 2.55 0.94 8.01
CA HIS A 45 3.49 -0.11 7.65
C HIS A 45 2.68 -1.23 7.04
N VAL A 46 2.97 -1.58 5.79
CA VAL A 46 2.15 -2.51 5.00
C VAL A 46 2.98 -3.71 4.57
N LEU A 47 2.27 -4.80 4.35
CA LEU A 47 2.83 -6.01 3.78
C LEU A 47 2.78 -5.92 2.25
N ALA A 48 3.89 -6.21 1.58
CA ALA A 48 3.93 -6.27 0.11
C ALA A 48 4.75 -7.45 -0.43
N HIS A 49 4.69 -8.60 0.27
CA HIS A 49 5.30 -9.82 -0.21
C HIS A 49 4.37 -10.71 -1.04
N TYR A 50 4.94 -11.42 -2.01
CA TYR A 50 4.19 -12.19 -2.99
C TYR A 50 3.51 -13.43 -2.37
N SER A 51 4.10 -14.06 -1.36
CA SER A 51 3.53 -15.24 -0.66
C SER A 51 2.19 -14.99 0.04
N SER A 52 1.79 -13.74 0.26
CA SER A 52 0.48 -13.41 0.83
C SER A 52 -0.41 -12.71 -0.18
N LEU A 53 0.15 -11.79 -0.95
CA LEU A 53 -0.61 -11.00 -1.91
C LEU A 53 -0.96 -11.76 -3.20
N HIS A 54 -0.10 -12.70 -3.61
CA HIS A 54 -0.25 -13.46 -4.85
C HIS A 54 -0.51 -12.54 -6.07
N GLU A 55 -1.07 -13.08 -7.16
CA GLU A 55 -1.37 -12.32 -8.38
C GLU A 55 -2.31 -11.14 -8.13
N ALA A 56 -3.38 -11.36 -7.34
CA ALA A 56 -4.38 -10.33 -7.09
C ALA A 56 -3.77 -9.07 -6.45
N GLY A 57 -2.84 -9.23 -5.52
CA GLY A 57 -2.17 -8.06 -4.93
C GLY A 57 -1.20 -7.38 -5.90
N ILE A 58 -0.57 -8.11 -6.83
CA ILE A 58 0.22 -7.50 -7.91
C ILE A 58 -0.69 -6.62 -8.76
N GLU A 59 -1.80 -7.18 -9.24
CA GLU A 59 -2.75 -6.47 -10.10
C GLU A 59 -3.29 -5.20 -9.42
N VAL A 60 -3.62 -5.29 -8.14
CA VAL A 60 -4.12 -4.15 -7.36
C VAL A 60 -3.05 -3.06 -7.20
N LEU A 61 -1.82 -3.40 -6.81
CA LEU A 61 -0.74 -2.42 -6.66
C LEU A 61 -0.36 -1.80 -8.01
N GLU A 62 -0.32 -2.59 -9.08
CA GLU A 62 -0.04 -2.11 -10.43
C GLU A 62 -1.17 -1.19 -10.92
N LYS A 63 -2.44 -1.55 -10.68
CA LYS A 63 -3.59 -0.69 -10.99
C LYS A 63 -3.52 0.65 -10.27
N PHE A 64 -3.24 0.68 -8.96
CA PHE A 64 -3.06 1.95 -8.25
C PHE A 64 -1.89 2.75 -8.81
N SER A 65 -0.74 2.11 -9.06
CA SER A 65 0.45 2.82 -9.54
C SER A 65 0.30 3.37 -10.96
N SER A 66 -0.43 2.66 -11.84
CA SER A 66 -0.65 3.06 -13.24
C SER A 66 -1.72 4.14 -13.39
N THR A 67 -2.64 4.26 -12.44
CA THR A 67 -3.72 5.26 -12.43
C THR A 67 -3.36 6.53 -11.66
N GLY A 68 -2.05 6.77 -11.44
CA GLY A 68 -1.53 7.97 -10.77
C GLY A 68 -1.67 7.95 -9.23
N GLY A 69 -1.94 6.79 -8.65
CA GLY A 69 -2.04 6.61 -7.20
C GLY A 69 -0.74 6.95 -6.47
N ARG A 70 -0.90 7.46 -5.25
CA ARG A 70 0.20 7.74 -4.31
C ARG A 70 -0.28 7.44 -2.90
N PHE A 71 0.62 6.98 -2.03
CA PHE A 71 0.29 6.85 -0.61
C PHE A 71 -0.06 8.22 -0.02
N ALA A 72 -1.17 8.28 0.73
CA ALA A 72 -1.64 9.52 1.36
C ALA A 72 -0.86 9.88 2.63
N VAL A 73 -0.18 8.90 3.23
CA VAL A 73 0.66 9.03 4.43
C VAL A 73 2.00 8.34 4.18
N PRO A 74 3.03 8.55 5.03
CA PRO A 74 4.32 7.91 4.86
C PRO A 74 4.11 6.43 5.14
N THR A 75 4.39 5.63 4.12
CA THR A 75 4.11 4.20 4.12
C THR A 75 5.41 3.46 3.97
N THR A 76 5.72 2.63 4.96
CA THR A 76 6.86 1.69 4.93
C THR A 76 6.37 0.30 4.57
N VAL A 77 7.28 -0.57 4.15
CA VAL A 77 6.97 -1.95 3.76
C VAL A 77 7.71 -2.98 4.59
N ASP A 78 7.05 -4.10 4.83
CA ASP A 78 7.63 -5.31 5.42
C ASP A 78 8.68 -5.95 4.49
N PRO A 79 9.38 -7.02 4.92
CA PRO A 79 10.33 -7.73 4.07
C PRO A 79 9.65 -8.31 2.83
N ALA A 80 10.37 -8.31 1.71
CA ALA A 80 9.96 -9.05 0.52
C ALA A 80 9.95 -10.57 0.80
N SER A 81 9.18 -11.35 0.03
CA SER A 81 9.21 -12.83 0.16
C SER A 81 10.45 -13.47 -0.44
N VAL A 82 11.36 -12.66 -1.02
CA VAL A 82 12.63 -13.10 -1.57
C VAL A 82 13.73 -12.15 -1.11
N ASP A 83 14.95 -12.66 -1.03
CA ASP A 83 16.14 -11.82 -0.95
C ASP A 83 16.30 -11.06 -2.28
N LEU A 84 16.16 -9.73 -2.25
CA LEU A 84 16.14 -8.90 -3.47
C LEU A 84 17.47 -8.92 -4.24
N GLU A 85 18.57 -9.30 -3.60
CA GLU A 85 19.90 -9.33 -4.21
C GLU A 85 20.37 -10.76 -4.51
N ASN A 86 20.03 -11.72 -3.64
CA ASN A 86 20.64 -13.04 -3.64
C ASN A 86 19.64 -14.22 -3.73
N TRP A 87 18.39 -13.98 -4.12
CA TRP A 87 17.33 -15.01 -4.25
C TRP A 87 17.74 -16.25 -5.05
N LYS A 88 18.60 -16.09 -6.08
CA LYS A 88 19.08 -17.21 -6.91
C LYS A 88 19.86 -18.24 -6.08
N SER A 89 20.69 -17.80 -5.14
CA SER A 89 21.48 -18.70 -4.29
C SER A 89 20.62 -19.53 -3.34
N PHE A 90 19.43 -19.01 -2.99
CA PHE A 90 18.42 -19.70 -2.18
C PHE A 90 17.54 -20.64 -3.00
N GLY A 91 17.80 -20.81 -4.30
CA GLY A 91 17.03 -21.70 -5.17
C GLY A 91 15.60 -21.22 -5.42
N ILE A 92 15.32 -19.92 -5.26
CA ILE A 92 14.01 -19.35 -5.56
C ILE A 92 13.76 -19.40 -7.08
N PRO A 93 12.61 -19.90 -7.55
CA PRO A 93 12.27 -19.89 -8.97
C PRO A 93 12.22 -18.47 -9.53
N GLU A 94 12.70 -18.30 -10.77
CA GLU A 94 12.75 -16.98 -11.43
C GLU A 94 11.38 -16.33 -11.52
N GLU A 95 10.34 -17.08 -11.92
CA GLU A 95 8.96 -16.59 -11.96
C GLU A 95 8.48 -16.06 -10.60
N TYR A 96 8.88 -16.70 -9.50
CA TYR A 96 8.50 -16.26 -8.15
C TYR A 96 9.18 -14.94 -7.78
N ALA A 97 10.48 -14.82 -8.07
CA ALA A 97 11.24 -13.60 -7.83
C ALA A 97 10.73 -12.43 -8.69
N GLU A 98 10.45 -12.66 -9.97
CA GLU A 98 9.86 -11.67 -10.89
C GLU A 98 8.55 -11.07 -10.35
N LYS A 99 7.69 -11.91 -9.78
CA LYS A 99 6.43 -11.48 -9.16
C LYS A 99 6.65 -10.61 -7.93
N GLN A 100 7.61 -10.96 -7.08
CA GLN A 100 8.01 -10.09 -5.98
C GLN A 100 8.60 -8.76 -6.47
N PHE A 101 9.40 -8.77 -7.54
CA PHE A 101 9.96 -7.54 -8.11
C PHE A 101 8.90 -6.61 -8.70
N ARG A 102 7.85 -7.16 -9.31
CA ARG A 102 6.68 -6.38 -9.76
C ARG A 102 6.01 -5.65 -8.60
N LEU A 103 5.81 -6.32 -7.46
CA LEU A 103 5.30 -5.69 -6.24
C LEU A 103 6.21 -4.56 -5.76
N CYS A 104 7.53 -4.81 -5.69
CA CYS A 104 8.51 -3.81 -5.28
C CYS A 104 8.46 -2.56 -6.17
N ALA A 105 8.41 -2.75 -7.49
CA ALA A 105 8.35 -1.66 -8.45
C ALA A 105 7.04 -0.86 -8.36
N ALA A 106 5.90 -1.55 -8.23
CA ALA A 106 4.61 -0.90 -8.06
C ALA A 106 4.53 -0.11 -6.74
N PHE A 107 5.01 -0.70 -5.64
CA PHE A 107 5.09 -0.05 -4.34
C PHE A 107 5.98 1.20 -4.35
N ALA A 108 7.14 1.13 -5.01
CA ALA A 108 8.03 2.28 -5.18
C ALA A 108 7.36 3.40 -6.00
N ARG A 109 6.64 3.08 -7.08
CA ARG A 109 5.88 4.06 -7.88
C ARG A 109 4.80 4.78 -7.07
N LEU A 110 4.18 4.10 -6.09
CA LEU A 110 3.22 4.70 -5.16
C LEU A 110 3.88 5.67 -4.16
N GLY A 111 5.22 5.72 -4.11
CA GLY A 111 6.00 6.54 -3.18
C GLY A 111 6.24 5.88 -1.82
N GLY A 112 6.23 4.54 -1.79
CA GLY A 112 6.50 3.78 -0.58
C GLY A 112 7.98 3.83 -0.16
N ILE A 113 8.20 3.66 1.14
CA ILE A 113 9.52 3.69 1.77
C ILE A 113 10.02 2.25 1.94
N PRO A 114 11.10 1.84 1.25
CA PRO A 114 11.60 0.46 1.25
C PRO A 114 12.34 0.10 2.56
N CYS A 115 11.57 -0.11 3.64
CA CYS A 115 12.11 -0.54 4.93
C CYS A 115 12.58 -2.00 4.92
N TRP A 116 11.84 -2.88 4.21
CA TRP A 116 12.12 -4.31 4.10
C TRP A 116 12.37 -5.00 5.46
N SER A 117 11.65 -4.57 6.49
CA SER A 117 11.79 -5.08 7.84
C SER A 117 10.46 -5.01 8.57
N CYS A 118 10.10 -6.10 9.24
CA CYS A 118 8.93 -6.15 10.13
C CYS A 118 9.18 -5.41 11.46
N ALA A 119 10.43 -4.99 11.70
CA ALA A 119 10.84 -4.22 12.87
C ALA A 119 11.04 -2.73 12.51
N GLN A 120 10.09 -2.13 11.78
CA GLN A 120 10.26 -0.74 11.30
C GLN A 120 10.55 0.27 12.42
N TYR A 121 10.05 0.02 13.63
CA TYR A 121 10.28 0.88 14.79
C TYR A 121 11.76 0.99 15.19
N GLN A 122 12.58 0.02 14.79
CA GLN A 122 14.01 -0.02 15.09
C GLN A 122 14.85 0.55 13.94
N VAL A 123 14.49 0.24 12.69
CA VAL A 123 15.36 0.45 11.52
C VAL A 123 14.88 1.52 10.54
N CYS A 124 13.58 1.82 10.53
CA CYS A 124 12.99 2.76 9.56
C CYS A 124 11.71 3.38 10.14
N LYS A 125 11.87 4.23 11.16
CA LYS A 125 10.75 4.97 11.74
C LYS A 125 10.14 5.86 10.64
N PRO A 126 8.88 5.65 10.23
CA PRO A 126 8.27 6.53 9.25
C PRO A 126 8.24 7.95 9.81
N PRO A 127 8.47 8.98 8.98
CA PRO A 127 8.30 10.35 9.44
C PRO A 127 6.86 10.50 9.94
N VAL A 128 6.69 10.99 11.16
CA VAL A 128 5.36 11.40 11.62
C VAL A 128 5.06 12.69 10.86
N TRP A 129 3.90 12.79 10.18
CA TRP A 129 3.43 14.12 9.76
C TRP A 129 3.17 14.94 11.03
N THR A 130 4.19 15.66 11.51
CA THR A 130 4.00 16.80 12.39
C THR A 130 3.28 17.85 11.57
N SER A 131 2.16 18.35 12.08
CA SER A 131 1.22 19.28 11.46
C SER A 131 1.85 20.63 11.11
N LEU A 132 2.75 20.66 10.13
CA LEU A 132 3.37 21.85 9.56
C LEU A 132 3.30 21.78 8.03
N ALA A 133 2.07 21.73 7.53
CA ALA A 133 1.74 22.35 6.26
C ALA A 133 0.36 23.00 6.48
N ARG A 134 0.40 24.32 6.70
CA ARG A 134 -0.76 25.20 6.59
C ARG A 134 -1.19 25.30 5.14
#